data_AF-P51271-F1
#
_entry.id   AF-P51271-F1
#
_cell.length_a   1.000
_cell.length_b   1.000
_cell.length_c   1.000
_cell.angle_alpha   90.00
_cell.angle_beta   90.00
_cell.angle_gamma   90.00
#
_symmetry.space_group_name_H-M   'P 1'
#
loop_
_entity.id
_entity.type
_entity.pdbx_description
1 polymer ?
#
loop_
_entity_poly.entity_id
_entity_poly.type
_entity_poly.pdbx_seq_one_letter_code
_entity_poly.pdbx_strand_id
1 'polypeptide(L)'
;MVSSLANELREGTTKSHSMAENVSFVKSFLGGVVDKKSYRKLIANLYFVYSAIEEEILLNKDHPAIKPIYFTELNRKTSLAKDLNYYYGPDWLNIIEPSSATQVYVNRIHNIGNKQPELLVAHAYTRYLGDLSGGQVLKKIARGAMNLSDERGTKFYDFDEIEDDKIFKNNYRSALDTIPLSDEQVQNVVAEANISFTLNMKMFEELNSSIVKIITMIIVSTVRKFTLKSILATAD
;
A
#
# COMPACT_ATOMS: atom_id res chain seq x y z
N MET A 1 11.41 23.12 -20.25
CA MET A 1 12.11 21.87 -19.89
C MET A 1 11.14 20.74 -20.12
N VAL A 2 11.53 19.68 -20.83
CA VAL A 2 10.70 18.46 -20.87
C VAL A 2 10.74 17.89 -19.46
N SER A 3 9.62 17.93 -18.75
CA SER A 3 9.50 17.37 -17.41
C SER A 3 9.51 15.84 -17.50
N SER A 4 10.19 15.19 -16.58
CA SER A 4 10.32 13.72 -16.60
C SER A 4 9.09 13.05 -16.00
N LEU A 5 8.77 11.83 -16.41
CA LEU A 5 7.56 11.12 -15.95
C LEU A 5 7.53 10.99 -14.41
N ALA A 6 8.67 10.74 -13.77
CA ALA A 6 8.75 10.66 -12.32
C ALA A 6 8.38 11.99 -11.64
N ASN A 7 8.78 13.13 -12.22
CA ASN A 7 8.44 14.45 -11.71
C ASN A 7 6.97 14.79 -11.96
N GLU A 8 6.45 14.51 -13.17
CA GLU A 8 5.02 14.68 -13.51
C GLU A 8 4.11 13.87 -12.58
N LEU A 9 4.46 12.60 -12.30
CA LEU A 9 3.75 11.75 -11.35
C LEU A 9 3.80 12.33 -9.93
N ARG A 10 4.97 12.80 -9.48
CA ARG A 10 5.14 13.38 -8.14
C ARG A 10 4.29 14.64 -7.98
N GLU A 11 4.42 15.59 -8.89
CA GLU A 11 3.69 16.87 -8.83
C GLU A 11 2.19 16.64 -9.02
N GLY A 12 1.82 15.90 -10.06
CA GLY A 12 0.43 15.65 -10.44
C GLY A 12 -0.36 14.81 -9.43
N THR A 13 0.28 14.12 -8.49
CA THR A 13 -0.39 13.33 -7.44
C THR A 13 -0.27 13.90 -6.03
N THR A 14 0.42 15.04 -5.84
CA THR A 14 0.65 15.62 -4.51
C THR A 14 -0.64 15.88 -3.73
N LYS A 15 -1.69 16.39 -4.40
CA LYS A 15 -3.00 16.62 -3.77
C LYS A 15 -3.68 15.30 -3.36
N SER A 16 -3.64 14.30 -4.23
CA SER A 16 -4.25 13.00 -3.99
C SER A 16 -3.54 12.23 -2.87
N HIS A 17 -2.21 12.37 -2.75
CA HIS A 17 -1.46 11.86 -1.61
C HIS A 17 -1.97 12.47 -0.29
N SER A 18 -2.05 13.81 -0.23
CA SER A 18 -2.57 14.51 0.97
C SER A 18 -4.01 14.10 1.31
N MET A 19 -4.85 13.86 0.31
CA MET A 19 -6.22 13.36 0.53
C MET A 19 -6.22 11.94 1.12
N ALA A 20 -5.36 11.05 0.62
CA ALA A 20 -5.26 9.68 1.11
C ALA A 20 -4.85 9.62 2.59
N GLU A 21 -3.92 10.46 3.02
CA GLU A 21 -3.53 10.58 4.43
C GLU A 21 -4.67 11.07 5.34
N ASN A 22 -5.64 11.80 4.78
CA ASN A 22 -6.79 12.34 5.50
C ASN A 22 -8.01 11.41 5.53
N VAL A 23 -7.98 10.26 4.84
CA VAL A 23 -9.02 9.24 5.01
C VAL A 23 -9.02 8.76 6.46
N SER A 24 -10.19 8.69 7.10
CA SER A 24 -10.33 8.48 8.55
C SER A 24 -9.56 7.24 9.07
N PHE A 25 -9.63 6.11 8.36
CA PHE A 25 -8.86 4.92 8.67
C PHE A 25 -7.35 5.19 8.65
N VAL A 26 -6.83 5.81 7.59
CA VAL A 26 -5.39 6.12 7.42
C VAL A 26 -4.93 7.11 8.48
N LYS A 27 -5.69 8.18 8.71
CA LYS A 27 -5.40 9.18 9.76
C LYS A 27 -5.35 8.56 11.16
N SER A 28 -6.29 7.66 11.46
CA SER A 28 -6.31 6.93 12.74
C SER A 28 -5.12 5.99 12.86
N PHE A 29 -4.80 5.26 11.77
CA PHE A 29 -3.64 4.39 11.70
C PHE A 29 -2.36 5.20 11.95
N LEU A 30 -2.10 6.28 11.20
CA LEU A 30 -0.95 7.16 11.41
C LEU A 30 -0.87 7.74 12.84
N GLY A 31 -2.01 7.96 13.49
CA GLY A 31 -2.10 8.36 14.90
C GLY A 31 -1.83 7.25 15.93
N GLY A 32 -1.56 6.01 15.49
CA GLY A 32 -1.30 4.86 16.36
C GLY A 32 -2.56 4.13 16.84
N VAL A 33 -3.73 4.41 16.25
CA VAL A 33 -4.98 3.75 16.59
C VAL A 33 -5.32 2.73 15.51
N VAL A 34 -5.01 1.46 15.77
CA VAL A 34 -5.17 0.36 14.81
C VAL A 34 -6.10 -0.71 15.37
N ASP A 35 -7.29 -0.85 14.78
CA ASP A 35 -8.14 -2.00 15.04
C ASP A 35 -7.62 -3.22 14.26
N LYS A 36 -7.27 -4.30 14.97
CA LYS A 36 -6.75 -5.54 14.36
C LYS A 36 -7.73 -6.14 13.35
N LYS A 37 -9.05 -6.00 13.56
CA LYS A 37 -10.06 -6.53 12.63
C LYS A 37 -10.11 -5.72 11.33
N SER A 38 -10.07 -4.39 11.39
CA SER A 38 -9.92 -3.55 10.19
C SER A 38 -8.56 -3.76 9.51
N TYR A 39 -7.47 -3.88 10.27
CA TYR A 39 -6.13 -4.09 9.71
C TYR A 39 -6.03 -5.40 8.91
N ARG A 40 -6.50 -6.54 9.43
CA ARG A 40 -6.45 -7.79 8.67
C ARG A 40 -7.30 -7.75 7.38
N LYS A 41 -8.38 -6.96 7.37
CA LYS A 41 -9.18 -6.72 6.15
C LYS A 41 -8.42 -5.86 5.13
N LEU A 42 -7.66 -4.86 5.59
CA LEU A 42 -6.73 -4.14 4.72
C LEU A 42 -5.77 -5.10 4.04
N ILE A 43 -5.14 -6.00 4.81
CA ILE A 43 -4.18 -6.99 4.28
C ILE A 43 -4.84 -7.92 3.25
N ALA A 44 -6.07 -8.40 3.51
CA ALA A 44 -6.84 -9.19 2.56
C ALA A 44 -7.11 -8.42 1.26
N ASN A 45 -7.58 -7.18 1.36
CA ASN A 45 -7.84 -6.34 0.21
C ASN A 45 -6.56 -6.03 -0.59
N LEU A 46 -5.44 -5.75 0.08
CA LEU A 46 -4.15 -5.56 -0.56
C LEU A 46 -3.68 -6.82 -1.28
N TYR A 47 -3.90 -8.02 -0.73
CA TYR A 47 -3.54 -9.27 -1.41
C TYR A 47 -4.20 -9.39 -2.79
N PHE A 48 -5.49 -9.05 -2.90
CA PHE A 48 -6.18 -9.06 -4.19
C PHE A 48 -5.65 -7.99 -5.15
N VAL A 49 -5.44 -6.76 -4.68
CA VAL A 49 -4.90 -5.67 -5.51
C VAL A 49 -3.48 -5.99 -6.02
N TYR A 50 -2.59 -6.45 -5.14
CA TYR A 50 -1.24 -6.82 -5.55
C TYR A 50 -1.22 -8.04 -6.45
N SER A 51 -2.08 -9.04 -6.21
CA SER A 51 -2.20 -10.17 -7.12
C SER A 51 -2.55 -9.71 -8.54
N ALA A 52 -3.51 -8.78 -8.69
CA ALA A 52 -3.89 -8.23 -9.98
C ALA A 52 -2.78 -7.37 -10.62
N ILE A 53 -2.12 -6.50 -9.84
CA ILE A 53 -1.00 -5.68 -10.35
C ILE A 53 0.15 -6.57 -10.82
N GLU A 54 0.55 -7.54 -10.02
CA GLU A 54 1.66 -8.46 -10.34
C GLU A 54 1.34 -9.33 -11.55
N GLU A 55 0.11 -9.83 -11.66
CA GLU A 55 -0.36 -10.61 -12.81
C GLU A 55 -0.32 -9.78 -14.10
N GLU A 56 -0.92 -8.58 -14.10
CA GLU A 56 -0.98 -7.76 -15.30
C GLU A 56 0.39 -7.19 -15.70
N ILE A 57 1.26 -6.87 -14.73
CA ILE A 57 2.65 -6.50 -15.03
C ILE A 57 3.42 -7.68 -15.62
N LEU A 58 3.24 -8.89 -15.10
CA LEU A 58 3.88 -10.09 -15.64
C LEU A 58 3.43 -10.37 -17.08
N LEU A 59 2.12 -10.28 -17.35
CA LEU A 59 1.55 -10.46 -18.69
C LEU A 59 2.06 -9.42 -19.69
N ASN A 60 2.32 -8.19 -19.21
CA ASN A 60 2.78 -7.07 -20.04
C ASN A 60 4.28 -6.75 -19.88
N LYS A 61 5.09 -7.66 -19.31
CA LYS A 61 6.50 -7.39 -18.96
C LYS A 61 7.38 -6.95 -20.14
N ASP A 62 7.03 -7.35 -21.36
CA ASP A 62 7.77 -7.01 -22.57
C ASP A 62 7.23 -5.74 -23.27
N HIS A 63 6.11 -5.18 -22.79
CA HIS A 63 5.56 -3.92 -23.30
C HIS A 63 6.56 -2.77 -23.06
N PRO A 64 6.81 -1.88 -24.05
CA PRO A 64 7.82 -0.81 -23.93
C PRO A 64 7.66 0.08 -22.70
N ALA A 65 6.43 0.28 -22.24
CA ALA A 65 6.16 1.10 -21.06
C ALA A 65 6.34 0.35 -19.71
N ILE A 66 6.29 -0.98 -19.70
CA ILE A 66 6.33 -1.79 -18.48
C ILE A 66 7.70 -2.41 -18.25
N LYS A 67 8.36 -2.82 -19.32
CA LYS A 67 9.71 -3.40 -19.28
C LYS A 67 10.70 -2.61 -18.41
N PRO A 68 10.74 -1.26 -18.45
CA PRO A 68 11.68 -0.50 -17.62
C PRO A 68 11.40 -0.60 -16.10
N ILE A 69 10.13 -0.80 -15.70
CA ILE A 69 9.70 -0.79 -14.30
C ILE A 69 9.35 -2.19 -13.76
N TYR A 70 9.68 -3.24 -14.52
CA TYR A 70 9.45 -4.61 -14.11
C TYR A 70 10.54 -5.08 -13.12
N PHE A 71 10.28 -4.89 -11.83
CA PHE A 71 11.14 -5.32 -10.73
C PHE A 71 10.41 -6.34 -9.86
N THR A 72 10.85 -7.60 -9.87
CA THR A 72 10.21 -8.67 -9.09
C THR A 72 10.43 -8.54 -7.60
N GLU A 73 11.47 -7.82 -7.18
CA GLU A 73 11.81 -7.49 -5.79
C GLU A 73 10.69 -6.69 -5.11
N LEU A 74 9.86 -6.01 -5.91
CA LEU A 74 8.69 -5.27 -5.45
C LEU A 74 7.49 -6.15 -5.15
N ASN A 75 7.39 -7.36 -5.70
CA ASN A 75 6.19 -8.21 -5.58
C ASN A 75 5.81 -8.45 -4.11
N ARG A 76 4.53 -8.28 -3.77
CA ARG A 76 4.02 -8.35 -2.40
C ARG A 76 3.10 -9.54 -2.15
N LYS A 77 2.56 -10.21 -3.17
CA LYS A 77 1.61 -11.33 -3.03
C LYS A 77 2.06 -12.39 -2.02
N THR A 78 3.30 -12.84 -2.10
CA THR A 78 3.88 -13.83 -1.17
C THR A 78 3.99 -13.30 0.26
N SER A 79 4.42 -12.05 0.43
CA SER A 79 4.51 -11.42 1.76
C SER A 79 3.13 -11.24 2.42
N LEU A 80 2.13 -10.84 1.63
CA LEU A 80 0.74 -10.70 2.05
C LEU A 80 0.13 -12.05 2.42
N ALA A 81 0.41 -13.11 1.66
CA ALA A 81 -0.03 -14.47 1.99
C ALA A 81 0.51 -14.93 3.36
N LYS A 82 1.76 -14.59 3.71
CA LYS A 82 2.32 -14.89 5.05
C LYS A 82 1.56 -14.16 6.16
N ASP A 83 1.23 -12.88 5.94
CA ASP A 83 0.45 -12.10 6.90
C ASP A 83 -1.00 -12.61 7.03
N LEU A 84 -1.60 -13.03 5.91
CA LEU A 84 -2.94 -13.62 5.91
C LEU A 84 -2.99 -14.95 6.64
N ASN A 85 -2.00 -15.81 6.46
CA ASN A 85 -1.85 -17.03 7.24
C ASN A 85 -1.75 -16.73 8.74
N TYR A 86 -1.06 -15.66 9.13
CA TYR A 86 -1.00 -15.24 10.54
C TYR A 86 -2.37 -14.75 11.07
N TYR A 87 -3.14 -13.99 10.29
CA TYR A 87 -4.40 -13.39 10.75
C TYR A 87 -5.64 -14.28 10.63
N TYR A 88 -5.64 -15.22 9.68
CA TYR A 88 -6.80 -16.04 9.34
C TYR A 88 -6.52 -17.55 9.45
N GLY A 89 -5.26 -17.96 9.67
CA GLY A 89 -4.86 -19.36 9.74
C GLY A 89 -4.52 -19.96 8.38
N PRO A 90 -4.18 -21.26 8.31
CA PRO A 90 -3.74 -21.93 7.08
C PRO A 90 -4.79 -21.93 5.97
N ASP A 91 -6.07 -21.87 6.32
CA ASP A 91 -7.20 -21.84 5.38
C ASP A 91 -7.58 -20.41 4.94
N TRP A 92 -6.69 -19.43 5.15
CA TRP A 92 -6.98 -18.02 4.90
C TRP A 92 -7.56 -17.73 3.52
N LEU A 93 -7.12 -18.46 2.48
CA LEU A 93 -7.55 -18.24 1.10
C LEU A 93 -9.03 -18.53 0.89
N ASN A 94 -9.61 -19.48 1.63
CA ASN A 94 -11.04 -19.81 1.58
C ASN A 94 -11.91 -18.90 2.47
N ILE A 95 -11.28 -18.03 3.28
CA ILE A 95 -11.97 -17.16 4.25
C ILE A 95 -12.04 -15.71 3.76
N ILE A 96 -11.01 -15.25 3.05
CA ILE A 96 -10.97 -13.86 2.60
C ILE A 96 -11.76 -13.67 1.30
N GLU A 97 -12.42 -12.52 1.20
CA GLU A 97 -13.10 -12.06 -0.01
C GLU A 97 -12.70 -10.61 -0.26
N PRO A 98 -12.58 -10.18 -1.53
CA PRO A 98 -12.38 -8.77 -1.84
C PRO A 98 -13.63 -7.98 -1.43
N SER A 99 -13.45 -6.85 -0.77
CA SER A 99 -14.56 -5.91 -0.58
C SER A 99 -15.02 -5.31 -1.92
N SER A 100 -16.18 -4.64 -1.92
CA SER A 100 -16.73 -4.02 -3.14
C SER A 100 -15.76 -3.03 -3.78
N ALA A 101 -15.14 -2.13 -3.00
CA ALA A 101 -14.15 -1.20 -3.56
C ALA A 101 -12.89 -1.92 -4.05
N THR A 102 -12.46 -2.99 -3.37
CA THR A 102 -11.34 -3.83 -3.83
C THR A 102 -11.64 -4.52 -5.14
N GLN A 103 -12.84 -5.08 -5.31
CA GLN A 103 -13.23 -5.71 -6.58
C GLN A 103 -13.26 -4.69 -7.73
N VAL A 104 -13.75 -3.47 -7.49
CA VAL A 104 -13.69 -2.38 -8.48
C VAL A 104 -12.25 -2.06 -8.86
N TYR A 105 -11.33 -2.01 -7.90
CA TYR A 105 -9.91 -1.76 -8.17
C TYR A 105 -9.27 -2.91 -8.96
N VAL A 106 -9.46 -4.16 -8.54
CA VAL A 106 -8.98 -5.35 -9.27
C VAL A 106 -9.49 -5.36 -10.70
N ASN A 107 -10.78 -5.09 -10.93
CA ASN A 107 -11.36 -5.00 -12.27
C ASN A 107 -10.72 -3.88 -13.11
N ARG A 108 -10.39 -2.74 -12.50
CA ARG A 108 -9.70 -1.63 -13.18
C ARG A 108 -8.31 -2.06 -13.64
N ILE A 109 -7.55 -2.74 -12.77
CA ILE A 109 -6.21 -3.26 -13.11
C ILE A 109 -6.26 -4.21 -14.30
N HIS A 110 -7.13 -5.24 -14.26
CA HIS A 110 -7.27 -6.19 -15.37
C HIS A 110 -7.73 -5.52 -16.68
N ASN A 111 -8.68 -4.58 -16.60
CA ASN A 111 -9.13 -3.85 -17.79
C ASN A 111 -7.99 -3.01 -18.40
N ILE A 112 -7.15 -2.38 -17.57
CA ILE A 112 -5.99 -1.61 -18.02
C ILE A 112 -4.93 -2.54 -18.61
N GLY A 113 -4.55 -3.61 -17.92
CA GLY A 113 -3.52 -4.52 -18.40
C GLY A 113 -3.89 -5.20 -19.73
N ASN A 114 -5.19 -5.36 -20.02
CA ASN A 114 -5.65 -5.86 -21.31
C ASN A 114 -5.68 -4.79 -22.43
N LYS A 115 -6.06 -3.54 -22.11
CA LYS A 115 -6.41 -2.54 -23.14
C LYS A 115 -5.44 -1.37 -23.29
N GLN A 116 -4.79 -0.97 -22.20
CA GLN A 116 -3.91 0.20 -22.13
C GLN A 116 -2.75 -0.08 -21.16
N PRO A 117 -1.87 -1.06 -21.44
CA PRO A 117 -0.86 -1.54 -20.50
C PRO A 117 0.03 -0.43 -19.94
N GLU A 118 0.32 0.63 -20.68
CA GLU A 118 1.08 1.79 -20.23
C GLU A 118 0.51 2.45 -18.96
N LEU A 119 -0.80 2.34 -18.71
CA LEU A 119 -1.41 2.89 -17.51
C LEU A 119 -1.16 2.02 -16.26
N LEU A 120 -0.66 0.79 -16.39
CA LEU A 120 -0.21 0.01 -15.23
C LEU A 120 0.93 0.71 -14.48
N VAL A 121 1.73 1.53 -15.18
CA VAL A 121 2.79 2.37 -14.58
C VAL A 121 2.24 3.22 -13.43
N ALA A 122 1.05 3.78 -13.61
CA ALA A 122 0.40 4.61 -12.61
C ALA A 122 0.08 3.83 -11.32
N HIS A 123 -0.43 2.60 -11.46
CA HIS A 123 -0.77 1.76 -10.32
C HIS A 123 0.47 1.24 -9.60
N ALA A 124 1.46 0.76 -10.34
CA ALA A 124 2.74 0.34 -9.78
C ALA A 124 3.44 1.49 -9.04
N TYR A 125 3.48 2.68 -9.63
CA TYR A 125 4.04 3.88 -8.98
C TYR A 125 3.32 4.21 -7.67
N THR A 126 1.99 4.37 -7.71
CA THR A 126 1.20 4.77 -6.52
C THR A 126 1.35 3.76 -5.38
N ARG A 127 1.41 2.46 -5.72
CA ARG A 127 1.48 1.38 -4.75
C ARG A 127 2.90 1.11 -4.25
N TYR A 128 3.85 0.78 -5.13
CA TYR A 128 5.20 0.39 -4.74
C TYR A 128 6.03 1.55 -4.18
N LEU A 129 6.02 2.73 -4.81
CA LEU A 129 6.79 3.86 -4.26
C LEU A 129 6.15 4.42 -2.99
N GLY A 130 4.82 4.33 -2.86
CA GLY A 130 4.11 4.64 -1.63
C GLY A 130 4.57 3.74 -0.48
N ASP A 131 4.58 2.43 -0.70
CA ASP A 131 4.98 1.45 0.30
C ASP A 131 6.48 1.55 0.67
N LEU A 132 7.37 1.77 -0.29
CA LEU A 132 8.80 2.01 -0.02
C LEU A 132 9.08 3.36 0.67
N SER A 133 8.12 4.29 0.67
CA SER A 133 8.30 5.61 1.28
C SER A 133 7.70 5.70 2.68
N GLY A 134 6.47 5.20 2.86
CA GLY A 134 5.75 5.23 4.14
C GLY A 134 5.74 3.90 4.90
N GLY A 135 6.12 2.79 4.26
CA GLY A 135 5.94 1.44 4.78
C GLY A 135 6.66 1.20 6.11
N GLN A 136 7.89 1.67 6.28
CA GLN A 136 8.62 1.49 7.55
C GLN A 136 7.97 2.23 8.73
N VAL A 137 7.36 3.39 8.47
CA VAL A 137 6.57 4.11 9.47
C VAL A 137 5.30 3.33 9.81
N LEU A 138 4.54 2.91 8.80
CA LEU A 138 3.31 2.12 8.98
C LEU A 138 3.56 0.79 9.69
N LYS A 139 4.66 0.09 9.36
CA LYS A 139 5.14 -1.13 10.01
C LYS A 139 5.36 -0.91 11.50
N LYS A 140 6.13 0.11 11.88
CA LYS A 140 6.40 0.45 13.29
C LYS A 140 5.12 0.74 14.05
N ILE A 141 4.21 1.51 13.44
CA ILE A 141 2.91 1.83 14.02
C ILE A 141 2.06 0.57 14.20
N ALA A 142 1.95 -0.28 13.18
CA ALA A 142 1.16 -1.52 13.22
C ALA A 142 1.66 -2.46 14.32
N ARG A 143 2.98 -2.71 14.38
CA ARG A 143 3.60 -3.55 15.40
C ARG A 143 3.38 -2.99 16.80
N GLY A 144 3.55 -1.68 16.99
CA GLY A 144 3.34 -1.02 18.28
C GLY A 144 1.88 -1.01 18.73
N ALA A 145 0.93 -0.71 17.84
CA ALA A 145 -0.49 -0.61 18.18
C ALA A 145 -1.13 -1.99 18.44
N MET A 146 -0.69 -3.03 17.72
CA MET A 146 -1.20 -4.40 17.86
C MET A 146 -0.35 -5.31 18.77
N ASN A 147 0.72 -4.79 19.38
CA ASN A 147 1.67 -5.53 20.22
C ASN A 147 2.25 -6.78 19.53
N LEU A 148 2.71 -6.64 18.28
CA LEU A 148 3.34 -7.75 17.56
C LEU A 148 4.79 -7.92 18.06
N SER A 149 5.13 -9.11 18.53
CA SER A 149 6.45 -9.43 19.11
C SER A 149 7.53 -9.75 18.06
N ASP A 150 7.14 -9.99 16.82
CA ASP A 150 8.01 -10.37 15.72
C ASP A 150 7.47 -9.84 14.38
N GLU A 151 7.98 -10.36 13.25
CA GLU A 151 7.59 -9.90 11.91
C GLU A 151 6.22 -10.35 11.45
N ARG A 152 5.63 -11.37 12.08
CA ARG A 152 4.39 -12.00 11.62
C ARG A 152 3.22 -11.01 11.66
N GLY A 153 2.47 -10.95 10.56
CA GLY A 153 1.37 -10.01 10.37
C GLY A 153 1.79 -8.64 9.84
N THR A 154 3.07 -8.43 9.56
CA THR A 154 3.58 -7.18 8.95
C THR A 154 4.64 -7.43 7.87
N LYS A 155 4.74 -8.67 7.36
CA LYS A 155 5.73 -9.05 6.35
C LYS A 155 5.51 -8.31 5.03
N PHE A 156 4.31 -7.83 4.77
CA PHE A 156 4.00 -6.92 3.67
C PHE A 156 4.98 -5.73 3.54
N TYR A 157 5.40 -5.15 4.67
CA TYR A 157 6.31 -4.00 4.71
C TYR A 157 7.79 -4.37 4.60
N ASP A 158 8.12 -5.66 4.54
CA ASP A 158 9.48 -6.17 4.47
C ASP A 158 9.84 -6.50 3.02
N PHE A 159 10.61 -5.62 2.38
CA PHE A 159 11.16 -5.83 1.04
C PHE A 159 12.51 -6.55 1.15
N ASP A 160 12.47 -7.85 1.47
CA ASP A 160 13.67 -8.66 1.77
C ASP A 160 14.72 -8.69 0.64
N GLU A 161 14.30 -8.44 -0.61
CA GLU A 161 15.17 -8.39 -1.80
C GLU A 161 15.72 -6.99 -2.11
N ILE A 162 15.34 -5.97 -1.33
CA ILE A 162 15.79 -4.58 -1.49
C ILE A 162 16.69 -4.22 -0.31
N GLU A 163 17.99 -4.08 -0.57
CA GLU A 163 18.98 -3.75 0.47
C GLU A 163 18.88 -2.30 0.95
N ASP A 164 18.64 -1.36 0.04
CA ASP A 164 18.55 0.08 0.34
C ASP A 164 17.35 0.71 -0.39
N ASP A 165 16.30 1.01 0.39
CA ASP A 165 15.06 1.64 -0.08
C ASP A 165 15.32 2.95 -0.82
N LYS A 166 16.30 3.75 -0.41
CA LYS A 166 16.58 5.06 -1.02
C LYS A 166 17.22 4.87 -2.40
N ILE A 167 18.21 3.98 -2.51
CA ILE A 167 18.85 3.65 -3.79
C ILE A 167 17.80 3.06 -4.74
N PHE A 168 17.02 2.08 -4.28
CA PHE A 168 16.00 1.45 -5.11
C PHE A 168 14.95 2.45 -5.61
N LYS A 169 14.43 3.32 -4.73
CA LYS A 169 13.48 4.37 -5.14
C LYS A 169 14.07 5.33 -6.17
N ASN A 170 15.37 5.63 -6.11
CA ASN A 170 16.02 6.47 -7.12
C ASN A 170 16.14 5.73 -8.46
N ASN A 171 16.56 4.47 -8.44
CA ASN A 171 16.63 3.63 -9.64
C ASN A 171 15.25 3.47 -10.30
N TYR A 172 14.20 3.25 -9.51
CA TYR A 172 12.84 3.15 -10.03
C TYR A 172 12.38 4.47 -10.68
N ARG A 173 12.70 5.63 -10.09
CA ARG A 173 12.41 6.94 -10.71
C ARG A 173 13.18 7.14 -12.00
N SER A 174 14.46 6.79 -12.03
CA SER A 174 15.25 6.81 -13.26
C SER A 174 14.66 5.88 -14.33
N ALA A 175 14.16 4.70 -13.95
CA ALA A 175 13.48 3.78 -14.86
C ALA A 175 12.18 4.38 -15.42
N LEU A 176 11.35 5.03 -14.59
CA LEU A 176 10.16 5.76 -15.06
C LEU A 176 10.53 6.78 -16.14
N ASP A 177 11.64 7.50 -15.96
CA ASP A 177 12.09 8.54 -16.89
C ASP A 177 12.64 7.98 -18.22
N THR A 178 12.84 6.65 -18.33
CA THR A 178 13.23 5.98 -19.58
C THR A 178 12.04 5.43 -20.39
N ILE A 179 10.82 5.47 -19.84
CA ILE A 179 9.62 4.93 -20.48
C ILE A 179 9.30 5.80 -21.72
N PRO A 180 9.21 5.21 -22.93
CA PRO A 180 9.04 5.96 -24.17
C PRO A 180 7.57 6.36 -24.39
N LEU A 181 7.08 7.36 -23.65
CA LEU A 181 5.73 7.90 -23.76
C LEU A 181 5.70 9.24 -24.51
N SER A 182 4.62 9.48 -25.25
CA SER A 182 4.26 10.83 -25.71
C SER A 182 3.78 11.71 -24.56
N ASP A 183 3.78 13.03 -24.75
CA ASP A 183 3.24 13.99 -23.77
C ASP A 183 1.79 13.66 -23.38
N GLU A 184 0.95 13.26 -24.35
CA GLU A 184 -0.43 12.82 -24.10
C GLU A 184 -0.48 11.57 -23.20
N GLN A 185 0.37 10.58 -23.48
CA GLN A 185 0.44 9.36 -22.66
C GLN A 185 0.95 9.67 -21.24
N VAL A 186 1.91 10.59 -21.08
CA VAL A 186 2.36 11.05 -19.76
C VAL A 186 1.18 11.64 -18.98
N GLN A 187 0.37 12.51 -19.59
CA GLN A 187 -0.80 13.08 -18.94
C GLN A 187 -1.85 12.01 -18.58
N ASN A 188 -2.06 11.02 -19.45
CA ASN A 188 -2.96 9.89 -19.16
C ASN A 188 -2.46 9.03 -17.98
N VAL A 189 -1.15 8.79 -17.87
CA VAL A 189 -0.54 8.07 -16.73
C VAL A 189 -0.69 8.87 -15.43
N VAL A 190 -0.50 10.19 -15.45
CA VAL A 190 -0.72 11.05 -14.27
C VAL A 190 -2.20 11.06 -13.87
N ALA A 191 -3.12 11.14 -14.82
CA ALA A 191 -4.55 11.04 -14.57
C ALA A 191 -4.93 9.68 -13.94
N GLU A 192 -4.39 8.58 -14.48
CA GLU A 192 -4.62 7.26 -13.90
C GLU A 192 -3.99 7.12 -12.50
N ALA A 193 -2.86 7.77 -12.22
CA ALA A 193 -2.27 7.73 -10.90
C ALA A 193 -3.21 8.35 -9.85
N ASN A 194 -3.90 9.43 -10.22
CA ASN A 194 -4.96 10.03 -9.39
C ASN A 194 -6.20 9.12 -9.23
N ILE A 195 -6.55 8.35 -10.27
CA ILE A 195 -7.57 7.30 -10.16
C ILE A 195 -7.11 6.19 -9.20
N SER A 196 -5.85 5.77 -9.30
CA SER A 196 -5.22 4.80 -8.40
C SER A 196 -5.31 5.27 -6.94
N PHE A 197 -4.98 6.53 -6.64
CA PHE A 197 -5.18 7.11 -5.31
C PHE A 197 -6.64 7.05 -4.87
N THR A 198 -7.58 7.41 -5.76
CA THR A 198 -9.02 7.35 -5.47
C THR A 198 -9.50 5.94 -5.13
N LEU A 199 -9.03 4.93 -5.86
CA LEU A 199 -9.38 3.52 -5.60
C LEU A 199 -8.82 3.04 -4.26
N ASN A 200 -7.58 3.42 -3.93
CA ASN A 200 -7.00 3.16 -2.61
C ASN A 200 -7.82 3.83 -1.49
N MET A 201 -8.20 5.10 -1.66
CA MET A 201 -9.01 5.82 -0.68
C MET A 201 -10.35 5.13 -0.44
N LYS A 202 -11.06 4.71 -1.50
CA LYS A 202 -12.32 3.96 -1.37
C LYS A 202 -12.15 2.66 -0.59
N MET A 203 -11.07 1.92 -0.83
CA MET A 203 -10.75 0.74 -0.02
C MET A 203 -10.51 1.08 1.45
N PHE A 204 -9.80 2.18 1.73
CA PHE A 204 -9.54 2.62 3.10
C PHE A 204 -10.83 3.09 3.82
N GLU A 205 -11.74 3.72 3.10
CA GLU A 205 -13.04 4.17 3.61
C GLU A 205 -13.91 3.02 4.10
N GLU A 206 -13.89 1.87 3.41
CA GLU A 206 -14.61 0.66 3.82
C GLU A 206 -14.07 0.04 5.13
N LEU A 207 -12.88 0.43 5.57
CA LEU A 207 -12.24 -0.06 6.79
C LEU A 207 -12.53 0.80 8.03
N ASN A 208 -13.22 1.93 7.84
CA ASN A 208 -13.53 2.87 8.91
C ASN A 208 -14.27 2.15 10.06
N SER A 209 -13.67 2.21 11.24
CA SER A 209 -14.34 1.80 12.48
C SER A 209 -15.29 2.88 12.95
N SER A 210 -16.32 2.51 13.71
CA SER A 210 -17.21 3.51 14.34
C SER A 210 -16.43 4.41 15.31
N ILE A 211 -16.83 5.67 15.41
CA ILE A 211 -16.21 6.67 16.30
C ILE A 211 -16.14 6.17 17.75
N VAL A 212 -17.19 5.49 18.21
CA VAL A 212 -17.23 4.87 19.55
C VAL A 212 -16.06 3.90 19.76
N LYS A 213 -15.79 3.02 18.78
CA LYS A 213 -14.65 2.08 18.85
C LYS A 213 -13.32 2.82 18.88
N ILE A 214 -13.17 3.90 18.10
CA ILE A 214 -11.95 4.72 18.07
C ILE A 214 -11.70 5.34 19.45
N ILE A 215 -12.72 5.96 20.07
CA ILE A 215 -12.63 6.55 21.41
C ILE A 215 -12.25 5.48 22.44
N THR A 216 -12.90 4.31 22.41
CA THR A 216 -12.56 3.21 23.31
C THR A 216 -11.11 2.75 23.13
N MET A 217 -10.62 2.63 21.90
CA MET A 217 -9.22 2.26 21.63
C MET A 217 -8.23 3.32 22.13
N ILE A 218 -8.53 4.61 21.99
CA ILE A 218 -7.70 5.69 22.51
C ILE A 218 -7.59 5.61 24.04
N ILE A 219 -8.72 5.43 24.74
CA ILE A 219 -8.74 5.29 26.21
C ILE A 219 -7.92 4.08 26.63
N VAL A 220 -8.16 2.90 26.03
CA VAL A 220 -7.42 1.66 26.35
C VAL A 220 -5.93 1.82 26.07
N SER A 221 -5.54 2.44 24.96
CA SER A 221 -4.14 2.68 24.60
C SER A 221 -3.44 3.64 25.56
N THR A 222 -4.15 4.67 26.05
CA THR A 222 -3.64 5.66 27.00
C THR A 222 -3.43 5.04 28.37
N VAL A 223 -4.42 4.28 28.86
CA VAL A 223 -4.32 3.54 30.13
C VAL A 223 -3.17 2.54 30.07
N ARG A 224 -3.02 1.80 28.96
CA ARG A 224 -1.88 0.86 28.78
C ARG A 224 -0.52 1.56 28.78
N LYS A 225 -0.37 2.69 28.08
CA LYS A 225 0.88 3.46 28.09
C LYS A 225 1.21 3.97 29.48
N PHE A 226 0.21 4.39 30.25
CA PHE A 226 0.38 4.84 31.62
C PHE A 226 0.80 3.69 32.55
N THR A 227 0.14 2.52 32.46
CA THR A 227 0.49 1.35 33.28
C THR A 227 1.86 0.77 32.92
N LEU A 228 2.23 0.72 31.63
CA LEU A 228 3.58 0.33 31.21
C LEU A 228 4.65 1.28 31.77
N LYS A 229 4.40 2.60 31.72
CA LYS A 229 5.31 3.59 32.32
C LYS A 229 5.42 3.44 33.83
N SER A 230 4.32 3.19 34.54
CA SER A 230 4.35 3.01 35.99
C SER A 230 5.10 1.74 36.39
N ILE A 231 4.90 0.63 35.66
CA ILE A 231 5.60 -0.63 35.91
C ILE A 231 7.11 -0.46 35.69
N LEU A 232 7.51 0.20 34.59
CA LEU A 232 8.92 0.47 34.31
C LEU A 232 9.55 1.41 35.34
N ALA A 233 8.81 2.42 35.82
CA ALA A 233 9.30 3.35 36.85
C ALA A 233 9.46 2.72 38.25
N THR A 234 8.84 1.55 38.51
CA THR A 234 8.96 0.82 39.78
C THR A 234 9.90 -0.39 39.69
N ALA A 235 10.50 -0.65 38.53
CA ALA A 235 11.39 -1.78 38.31
C ALA A 235 12.88 -1.45 38.56
N ASP A 236 13.20 -0.18 38.85
CA ASP A 236 14.49 0.31 39.35
C ASP A 236 14.49 0.42 40.90
#